data_AF-A0A3N5ULK4-F1
#
_entry.id   AF-A0A3N5ULK4-F1
#
_cell.length_a   1.000
_cell.length_b   1.000
_cell.length_c   1.000
_cell.angle_alpha   90.00
_cell.angle_beta   90.00
_cell.angle_gamma   90.00
#
_symmetry.space_group_name_H-M   'P 1'
#
loop_
_entity.id
_entity.type
_entity.pdbx_description
1 polymer ?
#
loop_
_entity_poly.entity_id
_entity_poly.type
_entity_poly.pdbx_seq_one_letter_code
_entity_poly.pdbx_strand_id
1 'polypeptide(L)'
;MINYGLLAIPLIAILVIGGVISFFVVYSFYPEKHENVSIDGKCYELVDVAHQKITNLTAEMKIRKMLLQISKVEPQNAIIPIIFNGKDSEIKNLVNRYDLAVTSNQKVIYFPNINGSVVTANITKTDLQRIVGNLSIFDVLPSSKSVVGSIGIQPNKYITYDEDEDVSLLLDKIKKSRVMEIIHNSDGVDSAECRNET
;
A
#
# COMPACT_ATOMS: atom_id res chain seq x y z
N MET A 1 38.69 41.73 24.69
CA MET A 1 37.97 40.46 24.49
C MET A 1 36.92 40.67 23.41
N ILE A 2 36.96 39.91 22.32
CA ILE A 2 35.90 39.95 21.30
C ILE A 2 34.67 39.30 21.92
N ASN A 3 33.53 39.99 21.90
CA ASN A 3 32.28 39.42 22.39
C ASN A 3 31.72 38.47 21.33
N TYR A 4 32.12 37.20 21.41
CA TYR A 4 31.73 36.15 20.48
C TYR A 4 30.20 35.99 20.35
N GLY A 5 29.42 36.36 21.37
CA GLY A 5 27.96 36.38 21.30
C GLY A 5 27.40 37.39 20.29
N LEU A 6 28.08 38.53 20.09
CA LEU A 6 27.64 39.57 19.15
C LEU A 6 27.82 39.15 17.68
N LEU A 7 28.73 38.20 17.40
CA LEU A 7 29.04 37.68 16.07
C LEU A 7 28.39 36.32 15.79
N ALA A 8 28.29 35.46 16.80
CA ALA A 8 27.73 34.12 16.64
C ALA A 8 26.21 34.13 16.42
N ILE A 9 25.47 35.02 17.11
CA ILE A 9 24.01 35.06 17.01
C ILE A 9 23.53 35.45 15.59
N PRO A 10 24.06 36.51 14.94
CA PRO A 10 23.71 36.83 13.56
C PRO A 10 24.10 35.72 12.57
N LEU A 11 25.25 35.07 12.78
CA LEU A 11 25.74 34.01 11.91
C LEU A 11 24.83 32.78 11.95
N ILE A 12 24.39 32.37 13.14
CA ILE A 12 23.42 31.28 13.33
C ILE A 12 22.08 31.63 12.66
N ALA A 13 21.61 32.87 12.81
CA ALA A 13 20.36 33.31 12.18
C ALA A 13 20.43 33.23 10.65
N ILE A 14 21.53 33.67 10.04
CA ILE A 14 21.75 33.57 8.58
C ILE A 14 21.77 32.11 8.12
N LEU A 15 22.44 31.22 8.87
CA LEU A 15 22.50 29.79 8.53
C LEU A 15 21.15 29.10 8.64
N VAL A 16 20.34 29.44 9.64
CA VAL A 16 18.98 28.90 9.80
C VAL A 16 18.07 29.39 8.68
N ILE A 17 18.07 30.69 8.39
CA ILE A 17 17.24 31.28 7.32
C ILE A 17 17.67 30.70 5.97
N GLY A 18 18.97 30.67 5.68
CA GLY A 18 19.53 30.08 4.47
C GLY A 18 19.17 28.59 4.33
N GLY A 19 19.32 27.82 5.42
CA GLY A 19 18.96 26.40 5.44
C GLY A 19 17.47 26.14 5.19
N VAL A 20 16.58 26.93 5.78
CA VAL A 20 15.12 26.83 5.57
C VAL A 20 14.75 27.18 4.13
N ILE A 21 15.30 28.26 3.58
CA ILE A 21 15.03 28.65 2.19
C ILE A 21 15.55 27.59 1.22
N SER A 22 16.78 27.10 1.40
CA SER A 22 17.34 26.03 0.57
C SER A 22 16.53 24.74 0.66
N PHE A 23 16.03 24.39 1.85
CA PHE A 23 15.13 23.24 2.03
C PHE A 23 13.84 23.40 1.23
N PHE A 24 13.17 24.55 1.30
CA PHE A 24 11.95 24.79 0.53
C PHE A 24 12.18 24.77 -0.99
N VAL A 25 13.29 25.35 -1.46
CA VAL A 25 13.66 25.29 -2.88
C VAL A 25 13.83 23.85 -3.33
N VAL A 26 14.62 23.05 -2.61
CA VAL A 26 14.84 21.64 -2.96
C VAL A 26 13.53 20.83 -2.86
N TYR A 27 12.70 21.11 -1.86
CA TYR A 27 11.42 20.46 -1.68
C TYR A 27 10.43 20.78 -2.81
N SER A 28 10.41 22.02 -3.29
CA SER A 28 9.57 22.42 -4.45
C SER A 28 10.00 21.80 -5.78
N PHE A 29 11.25 21.34 -5.88
CA PHE A 29 11.74 20.58 -7.04
C PHE A 29 11.53 19.06 -6.90
N TYR A 30 10.99 18.59 -5.77
CA TYR A 30 10.64 17.19 -5.62
C TYR A 30 9.41 16.92 -6.50
N PRO A 31 9.49 16.03 -7.50
CA PRO A 31 8.39 15.80 -8.42
C PRO A 31 7.18 15.30 -7.63
N GLU A 32 6.04 15.94 -7.88
CA GLU A 32 4.75 15.45 -7.40
C GLU A 32 4.53 14.03 -7.94
N LYS A 33 3.88 13.19 -7.14
CA LYS A 33 3.54 11.84 -7.58
C LYS A 33 2.26 11.90 -8.39
N HIS A 34 2.41 11.68 -9.68
CA HIS A 34 1.32 11.64 -10.63
C HIS A 34 0.88 10.19 -10.86
N GLU A 35 -0.43 9.95 -10.89
CA GLU A 35 -1.00 8.67 -11.34
C GLU A 35 -1.90 8.92 -12.55
N ASN A 36 -1.59 8.24 -13.66
CA ASN A 36 -2.39 8.33 -14.87
C ASN A 36 -3.47 7.25 -14.87
N VAL A 37 -4.72 7.67 -15.02
CA VAL A 37 -5.87 6.76 -15.07
C VAL A 37 -6.66 6.97 -16.34
N SER A 38 -6.98 5.88 -17.04
CA SER A 38 -7.87 5.87 -18.20
C SER A 38 -9.25 5.38 -17.79
N ILE A 39 -10.28 6.19 -18.04
CA ILE A 39 -11.69 5.78 -17.90
C ILE A 39 -12.48 6.19 -19.14
N ASP A 40 -13.16 5.20 -19.73
CA ASP A 40 -14.02 5.36 -20.90
C ASP A 40 -13.32 6.10 -22.07
N GLY A 41 -12.04 5.79 -22.28
CA GLY A 41 -11.21 6.37 -23.34
C GLY A 41 -10.70 7.79 -23.05
N LYS A 42 -10.95 8.34 -21.85
CA LYS A 42 -10.39 9.61 -21.39
C LYS A 42 -9.33 9.37 -20.33
N CYS A 43 -8.23 10.11 -20.41
CA CYS A 43 -7.14 9.99 -19.47
C CYS A 43 -7.01 11.21 -18.58
N TYR A 44 -6.76 10.93 -17.31
CA TYR A 44 -6.64 11.92 -16.26
C TYR A 44 -5.32 11.70 -15.53
N GLU A 45 -4.65 12.80 -15.25
CA GLU A 45 -3.54 12.85 -14.32
C GLU A 45 -4.11 13.22 -12.96
N LEU A 46 -3.90 12.34 -11.98
CA LEU A 46 -4.35 12.55 -10.61
C LEU A 46 -3.17 13.01 -9.77
N VAL A 47 -3.30 14.19 -9.17
CA VAL A 47 -2.33 14.82 -8.27
C VAL A 47 -2.95 15.09 -6.90
N ASP A 48 -2.11 15.39 -5.92
CA ASP A 48 -2.50 15.81 -4.57
C ASP A 48 -3.66 15.01 -3.95
N VAL A 49 -4.82 15.67 -3.80
CA VAL A 49 -6.01 15.14 -3.14
C VAL A 49 -6.61 13.99 -3.93
N ALA A 50 -6.68 14.08 -5.27
CA ALA A 50 -7.17 13.01 -6.10
C ALA A 50 -6.24 11.78 -6.05
N HIS A 51 -4.92 11.99 -6.08
CA HIS A 51 -3.93 10.92 -5.93
C HIS A 51 -4.05 10.23 -4.56
N GLN A 52 -4.22 10.99 -3.48
CA GLN A 52 -4.42 10.43 -2.16
C GLN A 52 -5.72 9.60 -2.08
N LYS A 53 -6.82 10.11 -2.66
CA LYS A 53 -8.11 9.40 -2.69
C LYS A 53 -8.02 8.09 -3.46
N ILE A 54 -7.38 8.06 -4.62
CA ILE A 54 -7.25 6.81 -5.40
C ILE A 54 -6.32 5.79 -4.72
N THR A 55 -5.27 6.28 -4.07
CA THR A 55 -4.37 5.45 -3.26
C THR A 55 -5.12 4.79 -2.10
N ASN A 56 -5.91 5.57 -1.37
CA ASN A 56 -6.76 5.07 -0.28
C ASN A 56 -7.82 4.10 -0.78
N LEU A 57 -8.47 4.41 -1.91
CA LEU A 57 -9.46 3.53 -2.55
C LEU A 57 -8.83 2.18 -2.91
N THR A 58 -7.63 2.18 -3.48
CA THR A 58 -6.92 0.94 -3.84
C THR A 58 -6.59 0.09 -2.60
N ALA A 59 -6.16 0.72 -1.50
CA ALA A 59 -5.93 0.04 -0.23
C ALA A 59 -7.23 -0.55 0.35
N GLU A 60 -8.33 0.22 0.31
CA GLU A 60 -9.66 -0.24 0.75
C GLU A 60 -10.12 -1.46 -0.06
N MET A 61 -9.99 -1.42 -1.39
CA MET A 61 -10.38 -2.54 -2.26
C MET A 61 -9.56 -3.81 -1.96
N LYS A 62 -8.27 -3.67 -1.64
CA LYS A 62 -7.44 -4.83 -1.26
C LYS A 62 -7.89 -5.46 0.07
N ILE A 63 -8.22 -4.67 1.09
CA ILE A 63 -8.79 -5.19 2.35
C ILE A 63 -10.12 -5.87 2.07
N ARG A 64 -10.99 -5.24 1.28
CA ARG A 64 -12.31 -5.77 0.93
C ARG A 64 -12.24 -7.07 0.14
N LYS A 65 -11.26 -7.22 -0.77
CA LYS A 65 -10.97 -8.48 -1.47
C LYS A 65 -10.71 -9.60 -0.49
N MET A 66 -9.80 -9.41 0.45
CA MET A 66 -9.48 -10.42 1.46
C MET A 66 -10.70 -10.77 2.32
N LEU A 67 -11.48 -9.79 2.77
CA LEU A 67 -12.69 -10.04 3.55
C LEU A 67 -13.73 -10.87 2.77
N LEU A 68 -13.96 -10.54 1.49
CA LEU A 68 -14.89 -11.28 0.63
C LEU A 68 -14.41 -12.72 0.39
N GLN A 69 -13.13 -12.90 0.06
CA GLN A 69 -12.52 -14.22 -0.10
C GLN A 69 -12.71 -15.08 1.16
N ILE A 70 -12.39 -14.52 2.34
CA ILE A 70 -12.52 -15.24 3.62
C ILE A 70 -13.99 -15.56 3.94
N SER A 71 -14.92 -14.69 3.54
CA SER A 71 -16.36 -14.91 3.76
C SER A 71 -16.92 -16.08 2.97
N LYS A 72 -16.30 -16.46 1.83
CA LYS A 72 -16.68 -17.63 1.03
C LYS A 72 -16.27 -18.97 1.68
N VAL A 73 -15.31 -18.96 2.60
CA VAL A 73 -14.83 -20.18 3.25
C VAL A 73 -15.83 -20.60 4.34
N GLU A 74 -16.64 -21.62 4.10
CA GLU A 74 -17.66 -22.04 5.09
C GLU A 74 -17.06 -22.57 6.41
N PRO A 75 -16.11 -23.53 6.43
CA PRO A 75 -15.68 -24.15 7.68
C PRO A 75 -14.86 -23.19 8.53
N GLN A 76 -15.21 -23.05 9.81
CA GLN A 76 -14.53 -22.10 10.69
C GLN A 76 -13.09 -22.51 11.05
N ASN A 77 -12.82 -23.82 11.02
CA ASN A 77 -11.50 -24.40 11.24
C ASN A 77 -10.74 -24.66 9.91
N ALA A 78 -11.20 -24.08 8.80
CA ALA A 78 -10.50 -24.20 7.53
C ALA A 78 -9.06 -23.69 7.63
N ILE A 79 -8.14 -24.42 6.99
CA ILE A 79 -6.75 -24.00 6.82
C ILE A 79 -6.62 -23.37 5.44
N ILE A 80 -6.16 -22.12 5.42
CA ILE A 80 -6.07 -21.28 4.24
C ILE A 80 -4.59 -21.05 3.92
N PRO A 81 -4.13 -21.34 2.69
CA PRO A 81 -2.78 -20.98 2.26
C PRO A 81 -2.72 -19.48 1.98
N ILE A 82 -1.73 -18.82 2.57
CA ILE A 82 -1.44 -17.40 2.37
C ILE A 82 -0.01 -17.21 1.88
N ILE A 83 0.19 -16.14 1.13
CA ILE A 83 1.49 -15.64 0.71
C ILE A 83 1.67 -14.23 1.26
N PHE A 84 2.87 -13.91 1.77
CA PHE A 84 3.19 -12.59 2.28
C PHE A 84 4.69 -12.33 2.18
N ASN A 85 5.09 -11.08 2.31
CA ASN A 85 6.47 -10.69 2.14
C ASN A 85 6.87 -9.52 3.05
N GLY A 86 8.18 -9.36 3.26
CA GLY A 86 8.72 -8.27 4.07
C GLY A 86 10.06 -8.61 4.69
N LYS A 87 10.46 -7.84 5.70
CA LYS A 87 11.76 -8.04 6.36
C LYS A 87 11.76 -9.33 7.16
N ASP A 88 12.91 -9.98 7.21
CA ASP A 88 13.05 -11.29 7.90
C ASP A 88 12.61 -11.24 9.38
N SER A 89 12.92 -10.16 10.08
CA SER A 89 12.52 -9.97 11.49
C SER A 89 11.00 -9.83 11.64
N GLU A 90 10.35 -9.07 10.76
CA GLU A 90 8.91 -8.83 10.79
C GLU A 90 8.13 -10.09 10.39
N ILE A 91 8.64 -10.84 9.41
CA ILE A 91 8.13 -12.16 9.02
C ILE A 91 8.20 -13.13 10.21
N LYS A 92 9.36 -13.22 10.87
CA LYS A 92 9.52 -14.10 12.05
C LYS A 92 8.53 -13.74 13.16
N ASN A 93 8.30 -12.45 13.38
CA ASN A 93 7.34 -11.98 14.37
C ASN A 93 5.91 -12.40 14.01
N LEU A 94 5.52 -12.27 12.74
CA LEU A 94 4.19 -12.68 12.28
C LEU A 94 3.99 -14.20 12.42
N VAL A 95 4.98 -14.98 11.96
CA VAL A 95 4.97 -16.45 12.04
C VAL A 95 4.81 -16.91 13.49
N ASN A 96 5.61 -16.36 14.40
CA ASN A 96 5.55 -16.75 15.81
C ASN A 96 4.25 -16.32 16.50
N ARG A 97 3.72 -15.15 16.15
CA ARG A 97 2.53 -14.59 16.79
C ARG A 97 1.26 -15.39 16.48
N TYR A 98 1.17 -15.95 15.29
CA TYR A 98 -0.01 -16.68 14.80
C TYR A 98 0.25 -18.17 14.54
N ASP A 99 1.41 -18.67 14.99
CA ASP A 99 1.84 -20.07 14.81
C ASP A 99 1.68 -20.56 13.36
N LEU A 100 2.18 -19.75 12.41
CA LEU A 100 2.00 -20.01 10.99
C LEU A 100 2.81 -21.23 10.55
N ALA A 101 2.14 -22.19 9.91
CA ALA A 101 2.82 -23.36 9.34
C ALA A 101 3.43 -22.99 7.98
N VAL A 102 4.71 -22.59 7.99
CA VAL A 102 5.46 -22.19 6.79
C VAL A 102 5.66 -23.38 5.86
N THR A 103 5.27 -23.22 4.59
CA THR A 103 5.39 -24.23 3.54
C THR A 103 6.45 -23.88 2.50
N SER A 104 6.74 -22.59 2.30
CA SER A 104 7.80 -22.11 1.43
C SER A 104 8.40 -20.81 1.95
N ASN A 105 9.70 -20.63 1.74
CA ASN A 105 10.42 -19.42 2.13
C ASN A 105 11.50 -19.10 1.09
N GLN A 106 11.30 -18.03 0.34
CA GLN A 106 12.24 -17.55 -0.67
C GLN A 106 12.89 -16.25 -0.20
N LYS A 107 14.22 -16.26 -0.08
CA LYS A 107 15.00 -15.07 0.29
C LYS A 107 15.02 -14.04 -0.84
N VAL A 108 14.88 -12.77 -0.47
CA VAL A 108 14.94 -11.62 -1.37
C VAL A 108 15.70 -10.46 -0.72
N ILE A 109 16.25 -9.57 -1.54
CA ILE A 109 16.91 -8.34 -1.08
C ILE A 109 16.08 -7.16 -1.58
N TYR A 110 15.47 -6.42 -0.66
CA TYR A 110 14.73 -5.20 -0.99
C TYR A 110 15.67 -4.00 -1.07
N PHE A 111 15.36 -3.06 -1.97
CA PHE A 111 16.08 -1.79 -2.02
C PHE A 111 15.97 -1.03 -0.68
N PRO A 112 17.07 -0.43 -0.15
CA PRO A 112 18.39 -0.33 -0.76
C PRO A 112 19.40 -1.45 -0.43
N ASN A 113 19.08 -2.43 0.44
CA ASN A 113 19.84 -3.67 0.73
C ASN A 113 19.28 -4.31 2.01
N ILE A 114 17.96 -4.49 2.07
CA ILE A 114 17.24 -4.99 3.23
C ILE A 114 16.93 -6.47 3.00
N ASN A 115 17.48 -7.34 3.85
CA ASN A 115 17.18 -8.76 3.83
C ASN A 115 15.69 -9.00 4.15
N GLY A 116 15.02 -9.71 3.25
CA GLY A 116 13.64 -10.09 3.39
C GLY A 116 13.35 -11.45 2.78
N SER A 117 12.08 -11.82 2.86
CA SER A 117 11.62 -13.08 2.30
C SER A 117 10.23 -12.92 1.70
N VAL A 118 9.91 -13.77 0.73
CA VAL A 118 8.55 -14.10 0.30
C VAL A 118 8.22 -15.45 0.92
N VAL A 119 7.15 -15.52 1.70
CA VAL A 119 6.79 -16.69 2.50
C VAL A 119 5.40 -17.15 2.12
N THR A 120 5.27 -18.46 1.91
CA THR A 120 3.99 -19.15 1.86
C THR A 120 3.79 -19.89 3.17
N ALA A 121 2.61 -19.75 3.77
CA ALA A 121 2.26 -20.44 5.00
C ALA A 121 0.79 -20.80 5.03
N ASN A 122 0.44 -21.73 5.91
CA ASN A 122 -0.93 -22.10 6.22
C ASN A 122 -1.37 -21.41 7.51
N ILE A 123 -2.60 -20.88 7.51
CA ILE A 123 -3.21 -20.19 8.66
C ILE A 123 -4.66 -20.67 8.84
N THR A 124 -5.17 -20.64 10.08
CA THR A 124 -6.59 -20.89 10.31
C THR A 124 -7.45 -19.74 9.78
N LYS A 125 -8.67 -20.04 9.31
CA LYS A 125 -9.64 -19.00 8.91
C LYS A 125 -9.88 -18.00 10.03
N THR A 126 -9.99 -18.45 11.27
CA THR A 126 -10.19 -17.58 12.45
C THR A 126 -9.07 -16.57 12.66
N ASP A 127 -7.81 -17.00 12.52
CA ASP A 127 -6.67 -16.10 12.71
C ASP A 127 -6.54 -15.15 11.52
N LEU A 128 -6.77 -15.65 10.30
CA LEU A 128 -6.77 -14.81 9.10
C LEU A 128 -7.89 -13.75 9.16
N GLN A 129 -9.10 -14.11 9.59
CA GLN A 129 -10.20 -13.17 9.84
C GLN A 129 -9.80 -12.09 10.84
N ARG A 130 -9.12 -12.48 11.93
CA ARG A 130 -8.66 -11.55 12.96
C ARG A 130 -7.59 -10.59 12.43
N ILE A 131 -6.65 -11.09 11.63
CA ILE A 131 -5.60 -10.26 11.03
C ILE A 131 -6.25 -9.25 10.07
N VAL A 132 -7.03 -9.74 9.11
CA VAL A 132 -7.64 -8.90 8.06
C VAL A 132 -8.65 -7.92 8.64
N GLY A 133 -9.46 -8.33 9.62
CA GLY A 133 -10.43 -7.46 10.29
C GLY A 133 -9.80 -6.33 11.12
N ASN A 134 -8.52 -6.44 11.47
CA ASN A 134 -7.77 -5.40 12.17
C ASN A 134 -6.89 -4.54 11.24
N LEU A 135 -6.90 -4.81 9.93
CA LEU A 135 -6.14 -4.00 8.97
C LEU A 135 -6.76 -2.62 8.83
N SER A 136 -5.90 -1.60 8.87
CA SER A 136 -6.24 -0.25 8.43
C SER A 136 -5.77 -0.02 6.99
N ILE A 137 -6.27 1.03 6.35
CA ILE A 137 -5.78 1.44 5.03
C ILE A 137 -4.25 1.65 5.05
N PHE A 138 -3.71 2.20 6.15
CA PHE A 138 -2.29 2.50 6.30
C PHE A 138 -1.41 1.25 6.28
N ASP A 139 -1.92 0.11 6.73
CA ASP A 139 -1.18 -1.16 6.68
C ASP A 139 -0.98 -1.62 5.23
N VAL A 140 -1.92 -1.30 4.35
CA VAL A 140 -1.96 -1.82 2.97
C VAL A 140 -1.39 -0.82 1.95
N LEU A 141 -1.16 0.43 2.36
CA LEU A 141 -0.51 1.44 1.52
C LEU A 141 0.86 0.95 1.01
N PRO A 142 1.21 1.21 -0.26
CA PRO A 142 2.51 0.83 -0.81
C PRO A 142 3.71 1.38 -0.01
N SER A 143 3.54 2.52 0.66
CA SER A 143 4.57 3.17 1.47
C SER A 143 4.83 2.51 2.82
N SER A 144 3.86 1.77 3.37
CA SER A 144 3.95 1.23 4.74
C SER A 144 4.93 0.07 4.85
N LYS A 145 5.12 -0.69 3.75
CA LYS A 145 5.89 -1.94 3.71
C LYS A 145 5.50 -2.93 4.82
N SER A 146 4.25 -2.90 5.29
CA SER A 146 3.77 -3.76 6.38
C SER A 146 3.62 -5.21 5.91
N VAL A 147 4.13 -6.16 6.71
CA VAL A 147 3.99 -7.60 6.42
C VAL A 147 2.52 -8.01 6.42
N VAL A 148 1.72 -7.54 7.38
CA VAL A 148 0.29 -7.88 7.45
C VAL A 148 -0.49 -7.31 6.25
N GLY A 149 -0.11 -6.13 5.76
CA GLY A 149 -0.69 -5.54 4.55
C GLY A 149 -0.24 -6.20 3.25
N SER A 150 0.82 -7.01 3.30
CA SER A 150 1.31 -7.79 2.15
C SER A 150 0.61 -9.14 1.97
N ILE A 151 -0.19 -9.58 2.96
CA ILE A 151 -0.87 -10.86 2.91
C ILE A 151 -1.78 -10.94 1.69
N GLY A 152 -1.64 -12.03 0.94
CA GLY A 152 -2.53 -12.45 -0.12
C GLY A 152 -3.00 -13.88 0.13
N ILE A 153 -4.26 -14.17 -0.20
CA ILE A 153 -4.84 -15.51 -0.10
C ILE A 153 -4.54 -16.24 -1.40
N GLN A 154 -3.97 -17.44 -1.29
CA GLN A 154 -3.73 -18.27 -2.47
C GLN A 154 -5.00 -19.07 -2.83
N PRO A 155 -5.23 -19.34 -4.13
CA PRO A 155 -6.26 -20.27 -4.56
C PRO A 155 -6.16 -21.60 -3.84
N ASN A 156 -7.31 -22.12 -3.41
CA ASN A 156 -7.39 -23.32 -2.59
C ASN A 156 -8.76 -24.00 -2.76
N LYS A 157 -8.99 -25.10 -2.04
CA LYS A 157 -10.22 -25.88 -2.17
C LYS A 157 -11.52 -25.14 -1.77
N TYR A 158 -11.41 -23.99 -1.11
CA TYR A 158 -12.54 -23.15 -0.68
C TYR A 158 -12.67 -21.85 -1.48
N ILE A 159 -11.60 -21.43 -2.16
CA ILE A 159 -11.55 -20.23 -2.98
C ILE A 159 -10.85 -20.64 -4.27
N THR A 160 -11.63 -21.03 -5.26
CA THR A 160 -11.09 -21.41 -6.57
C THR A 160 -10.56 -20.18 -7.31
N TYR A 161 -9.87 -20.42 -8.43
CA TYR A 161 -9.46 -19.34 -9.33
C TYR A 161 -10.67 -18.55 -9.86
N ASP A 162 -11.71 -19.24 -10.32
CA ASP A 162 -12.94 -18.62 -10.83
C ASP A 162 -13.62 -17.76 -9.74
N GLU A 163 -13.65 -18.26 -8.50
CA GLU A 163 -14.22 -17.51 -7.39
C GLU A 163 -13.42 -16.26 -7.01
N ASP A 164 -12.09 -16.30 -7.18
CA ASP A 164 -11.23 -15.12 -7.00
C ASP A 164 -11.42 -14.10 -8.13
N GLU A 165 -11.59 -14.59 -9.36
CA GLU A 165 -11.88 -13.77 -10.53
C GLU A 165 -13.21 -13.04 -10.36
N ASP A 166 -14.28 -13.74 -9.95
CA ASP A 166 -15.58 -13.15 -9.67
C ASP A 166 -15.50 -12.03 -8.61
N VAL A 167 -14.73 -12.25 -7.54
CA VAL A 167 -14.52 -11.23 -6.49
C VAL A 167 -13.76 -10.03 -7.07
N SER A 168 -12.77 -10.29 -7.92
CA SER A 168 -11.97 -9.24 -8.55
C SER A 168 -12.82 -8.39 -9.50
N LEU A 169 -13.64 -9.02 -10.36
CA LEU A 169 -14.57 -8.34 -11.26
C LEU A 169 -15.60 -7.48 -10.50
N LEU A 170 -16.15 -8.00 -9.40
CA LEU A 170 -17.05 -7.23 -8.54
C LEU A 170 -16.37 -5.98 -7.99
N LEU A 171 -15.14 -6.13 -7.48
CA LEU A 171 -14.38 -5.01 -6.90
C LEU A 171 -13.93 -4.02 -7.96
N ASP A 172 -13.57 -4.46 -9.17
CA ASP A 172 -13.21 -3.58 -10.27
C ASP A 172 -14.39 -2.73 -10.71
N LYS A 173 -15.61 -3.28 -10.74
CA LYS A 173 -16.83 -2.50 -10.99
C LYS A 173 -17.05 -1.42 -9.93
N ILE A 174 -16.87 -1.77 -8.65
CA ILE A 174 -16.99 -0.81 -7.53
C ILE A 174 -15.89 0.25 -7.64
N LYS A 175 -14.64 -0.17 -7.88
CA LYS A 175 -13.48 0.71 -8.03
C LYS A 175 -13.70 1.69 -9.17
N LYS A 176 -14.11 1.23 -10.37
CA LYS A 176 -14.38 2.09 -11.53
C LYS A 176 -15.41 3.17 -11.20
N SER A 177 -16.53 2.80 -10.55
CA SER A 177 -17.55 3.76 -10.12
C SER A 177 -17.00 4.82 -9.16
N ARG A 178 -16.15 4.41 -8.21
CA ARG A 178 -15.58 5.28 -7.19
C ARG A 178 -14.46 6.18 -7.74
N VAL A 179 -13.69 5.69 -8.70
CA VAL A 179 -12.70 6.53 -9.40
C VAL A 179 -13.41 7.60 -10.23
N MET A 180 -14.52 7.27 -10.89
CA MET A 180 -15.34 8.29 -11.58
C MET A 180 -15.86 9.37 -10.62
N GLU A 181 -16.26 8.99 -9.41
CA GLU A 181 -16.62 9.95 -8.36
C GLU A 181 -15.44 10.86 -7.98
N ILE A 182 -14.22 10.30 -7.87
CA ILE A 182 -13.01 11.06 -7.56
C ILE A 182 -12.70 12.05 -8.68
N ILE A 183 -12.75 11.62 -9.94
CA ILE A 183 -12.47 12.46 -11.12
C ILE A 183 -13.44 13.65 -11.20
N HIS A 184 -14.73 13.44 -10.92
CA HIS A 184 -15.72 14.52 -11.02
C HIS A 184 -15.72 15.49 -9.84
N ASN A 185 -15.32 15.04 -8.64
CA ASN A 185 -15.58 15.76 -7.39
C ASN A 185 -14.32 16.08 -6.56
N SER A 186 -13.12 15.88 -7.10
CA SER A 186 -11.88 16.14 -6.36
C SER A 186 -11.04 17.19 -7.05
N ASP A 187 -10.40 18.02 -6.24
CA ASP A 187 -9.28 18.84 -6.68
C ASP A 187 -8.08 17.95 -7.03
N GLY A 188 -7.21 18.44 -7.92
CA GLY A 188 -6.03 17.70 -8.38
C GLY A 188 -6.35 16.67 -9.48
N VAL A 189 -7.29 16.98 -10.37
CA VAL A 189 -7.63 16.15 -11.53
C VAL A 189 -7.37 16.96 -12.79
N ASP A 190 -6.34 16.59 -13.52
CA ASP A 190 -5.96 17.24 -14.77
C ASP A 190 -6.22 16.33 -15.97
N SER A 191 -6.58 16.93 -17.11
CA SER A 191 -6.71 16.18 -18.35
C SER A 191 -5.32 15.76 -18.84
N ALA A 192 -5.15 14.50 -19.20
CA ALA A 192 -3.87 13.95 -19.66
C ALA A 192 -4.02 13.21 -20.99
N GLU A 193 -2.90 13.04 -21.69
CA GLU A 193 -2.84 12.15 -22.85
C GLU A 193 -2.86 10.69 -22.39
N CYS A 194 -3.60 9.85 -23.12
CA CYS A 194 -3.57 8.41 -22.88
C CYS A 194 -2.23 7.83 -23.32
N ARG A 195 -1.35 7.61 -22.34
CA ARG A 195 0.00 7.08 -22.60
C ARG A 195 0.04 5.57 -22.80
N ASN A 196 -1.06 4.85 -22.56
CA ASN A 196 -1.17 3.41 -22.82
C ASN A 196 -2.54 3.10 -23.46
N GLU A 197 -2.57 2.99 -24.79
CA GLU A 197 -3.58 2.21 -25.51
C GLU A 197 -2.99 0.81 -25.74
N THR A 198 -3.16 -0.10 -24.80
CA THR A 198 -3.00 -1.55 -25.01
C THR A 198 -3.82 -2.29 -23.97
#